data_AF-A0A1T3CM55-F1
#
_entry.id   AF-A0A1T3CM55-F1
#
_cell.length_a   1.000
_cell.length_b   1.000
_cell.length_c   1.000
_cell.angle_alpha   90.00
_cell.angle_beta   90.00
_cell.angle_gamma   90.00
#
_symmetry.space_group_name_H-M   'P 1'
#
loop_
_entity.id
_entity.type
_entity.pdbx_description
1 polymer ?
#
loop_
_entity_poly.entity_id
_entity_poly.type
_entity_poly.pdbx_seq_one_letter_code
_entity_poly.pdbx_strand_id
1 'polypeptide(L)'
;MQSGGVLVFGCSDELVNSWVLHPLLSSGIGANINRGLKADERAITAQGVPVTTVSAGSAIRNGEEPVEVTATILEDFMNETDDAFRKTDCKVVKIGALFSAESIRIVAKSLQQSEHLMTVLDAEPFFKTGPAPKQETVTALRKEILPLVKILSATVPEVKALLDEAGIPVDYPKSIQDVQSMANTLRSLGPEYVIIKREMFEEADGMTTLHFVLCGGEEPLIVASRFENPKRLFGASYSIPPVIAAHLAKGYGAQEAVSASFKFVEEMIKGGDYFS
;
A
#
# COMPACT_ATOMS: atom_id res chain seq x y z
N MET A 1 -25.15 -1.49 -10.10
CA MET A 1 -24.08 -0.55 -10.51
C MET A 1 -22.94 -1.39 -11.06
N GLN A 2 -22.41 -1.11 -12.25
CA GLN A 2 -21.21 -1.80 -12.72
C GLN A 2 -20.03 -1.43 -11.80
N SER A 3 -19.36 -2.45 -11.25
CA SER A 3 -18.08 -2.31 -10.56
C SER A 3 -17.06 -1.67 -11.50
N GLY A 4 -16.37 -0.63 -11.05
CA GLY A 4 -15.27 -0.03 -11.82
C GLY A 4 -13.97 -0.81 -11.63
N GLY A 5 -12.95 -0.52 -12.44
CA GLY A 5 -11.61 -1.08 -12.28
C GLY A 5 -10.76 -0.32 -11.24
N VAL A 6 -9.57 -0.86 -10.97
CA VAL A 6 -8.52 -0.22 -10.17
C VAL A 6 -7.30 0.06 -11.05
N LEU A 7 -6.81 1.30 -11.03
CA LEU A 7 -5.51 1.66 -11.60
C LEU A 7 -4.45 1.66 -10.50
N VAL A 8 -3.32 0.98 -10.70
CA VAL A 8 -2.26 0.83 -9.71
C VAL A 8 -0.97 1.44 -10.21
N PHE A 9 -0.42 2.40 -9.46
CA PHE A 9 0.94 2.89 -9.63
C PHE A 9 1.87 2.20 -8.63
N GLY A 10 3.06 1.80 -9.06
CA GLY A 10 4.01 1.18 -8.15
C GLY A 10 5.30 0.74 -8.81
N CYS A 11 6.05 -0.09 -8.09
CA CYS A 11 7.30 -0.67 -8.57
C CYS A 11 7.10 -2.15 -8.95
N SER A 12 7.70 -2.55 -10.06
CA SER A 12 7.82 -3.95 -10.45
C SER A 12 8.92 -4.61 -9.64
N ASP A 13 8.67 -5.74 -9.01
CA ASP A 13 9.70 -6.51 -8.29
C ASP A 13 10.20 -7.69 -9.14
N GLU A 14 11.52 -7.81 -9.28
CA GLU A 14 12.22 -8.93 -9.94
C GLU A 14 13.22 -9.60 -8.97
N LEU A 15 13.29 -10.93 -9.03
CA LEU A 15 14.18 -11.73 -8.18
C LEU A 15 15.49 -12.05 -8.92
N VAL A 16 16.63 -11.86 -8.25
CA VAL A 16 17.99 -12.06 -8.82
C VAL A 16 18.23 -13.49 -9.32
N ASN A 17 17.51 -14.50 -8.83
CA ASN A 17 17.70 -15.92 -9.21
C ASN A 17 16.39 -16.71 -9.28
N SER A 18 15.81 -16.87 -10.47
CA SER A 18 14.64 -17.73 -10.69
C SER A 18 14.97 -19.24 -10.80
N TRP A 19 16.25 -19.64 -10.80
CA TRP A 19 16.70 -21.00 -11.16
C TRP A 19 17.39 -21.81 -10.06
N VAL A 20 17.62 -21.25 -8.87
CA VAL A 20 18.24 -21.98 -7.74
C VAL A 20 17.29 -21.98 -6.54
N LEU A 21 16.23 -22.79 -6.64
CA LEU A 21 15.41 -23.15 -5.48
C LEU A 21 16.10 -24.30 -4.75
N HIS A 22 16.90 -23.97 -3.73
CA HIS A 22 17.42 -24.96 -2.80
C HIS A 22 16.29 -25.37 -1.82
N PRO A 23 16.03 -26.67 -1.56
CA PRO A 23 14.86 -27.13 -0.80
C PRO A 23 14.79 -26.69 0.68
N LEU A 24 15.82 -26.01 1.19
CA LEU A 24 15.96 -25.59 2.58
C LEU A 24 15.72 -24.08 2.81
N LEU A 25 15.40 -23.30 1.77
CA LEU A 25 14.99 -21.88 1.88
C LEU A 25 13.45 -21.70 1.98
N SER A 26 12.73 -22.77 2.29
CA SER A 26 11.26 -22.83 2.36
C SER A 26 10.63 -22.10 3.56
N SER A 27 11.40 -21.34 4.33
CA SER A 27 10.89 -20.47 5.42
C SER A 27 10.89 -18.96 5.10
N GLY A 28 11.37 -18.54 3.91
CA GLY A 28 11.46 -17.12 3.53
C GLY A 28 10.91 -16.76 2.14
N ILE A 29 10.44 -17.76 1.36
CA ILE A 29 9.92 -17.57 0.00
C ILE A 29 8.61 -16.74 0.00
N GLY A 30 7.83 -16.79 1.09
CA GLY A 30 6.57 -16.05 1.19
C GLY A 30 6.76 -14.53 1.14
N ALA A 31 7.79 -13.98 1.79
CA ALA A 31 7.94 -12.52 1.90
C ALA A 31 8.25 -11.83 0.56
N ASN A 32 8.86 -12.53 -0.41
CA ASN A 32 9.35 -11.94 -1.66
C ASN A 32 8.33 -11.90 -2.80
N ILE A 33 7.29 -12.75 -2.75
CA ILE A 33 6.24 -12.81 -3.77
C ILE A 33 5.03 -11.91 -3.45
N ASN A 34 5.11 -11.17 -2.34
CA ASN A 34 3.98 -10.49 -1.70
C ASN A 34 4.00 -8.96 -1.82
N ARG A 35 4.85 -8.37 -2.66
CA ARG A 35 4.97 -6.92 -2.85
C ARG A 35 5.09 -6.52 -4.32
N GLY A 36 4.99 -5.21 -4.56
CA GLY A 36 5.07 -4.61 -5.88
C GLY A 36 3.81 -4.86 -6.72
N LEU A 37 3.87 -4.41 -7.97
CA LEU A 37 2.72 -4.39 -8.86
C LEU A 37 2.07 -5.75 -9.08
N LYS A 38 2.85 -6.84 -9.18
CA LYS A 38 2.31 -8.19 -9.37
C LYS A 38 1.51 -8.67 -8.15
N ALA A 39 1.93 -8.31 -6.94
CA ALA A 39 1.19 -8.67 -5.74
C ALA A 39 -0.10 -7.85 -5.62
N ASP A 40 -0.04 -6.55 -5.92
CA ASP A 40 -1.22 -5.68 -6.00
C ASP A 40 -2.24 -6.23 -7.03
N GLU A 41 -1.76 -6.60 -8.22
CA GLU A 41 -2.59 -7.15 -9.31
C GLU A 41 -3.29 -8.45 -8.89
N ARG A 42 -2.57 -9.40 -8.28
CA ARG A 42 -3.16 -10.64 -7.76
C ARG A 42 -4.18 -10.37 -6.67
N ALA A 43 -3.88 -9.46 -5.75
CA ALA A 43 -4.76 -9.09 -4.66
C ALA A 43 -6.07 -8.49 -5.15
N ILE A 44 -6.03 -7.61 -6.16
CA ILE A 44 -7.22 -7.00 -6.76
C ILE A 44 -7.99 -8.03 -7.61
N THR A 45 -7.29 -8.83 -8.41
CA THR A 45 -7.89 -9.85 -9.27
C THR A 45 -8.59 -10.94 -8.46
N ALA A 46 -8.04 -11.32 -7.30
CA ALA A 46 -8.69 -12.25 -6.37
C ALA A 46 -10.03 -11.73 -5.82
N GLN A 47 -10.26 -10.41 -5.88
CA GLN A 47 -11.56 -9.81 -5.57
C GLN A 47 -12.50 -9.76 -6.79
N GLY A 48 -12.09 -10.24 -7.96
CA GLY A 48 -12.88 -10.17 -9.19
C GLY A 48 -13.01 -8.76 -9.75
N VAL A 49 -12.03 -7.89 -9.51
CA VAL A 49 -12.03 -6.49 -9.98
C VAL A 49 -11.00 -6.32 -11.10
N PRO A 50 -11.35 -5.69 -12.23
CA PRO A 50 -10.39 -5.38 -13.29
C PRO A 50 -9.28 -4.46 -12.77
N VAL A 51 -8.05 -4.74 -13.17
CA VAL A 51 -6.87 -3.99 -12.73
C VAL A 51 -6.00 -3.58 -13.91
N THR A 52 -5.43 -2.39 -13.83
CA THR A 52 -4.41 -1.88 -14.76
C THR A 52 -3.25 -1.36 -13.92
N THR A 53 -2.03 -1.64 -14.35
CA THR A 53 -0.81 -1.27 -13.61
C THR A 53 0.04 -0.31 -14.45
N VAL A 54 0.70 0.64 -13.79
CA VAL A 54 1.68 1.55 -14.38
C VAL A 54 2.94 1.50 -13.52
N SER A 55 4.08 1.20 -14.16
CA SER A 55 5.35 0.97 -13.46
C SER A 55 6.15 2.26 -13.35
N ALA A 56 6.36 2.73 -12.12
CA ALA A 56 7.27 3.84 -11.83
C ALA A 56 8.76 3.42 -11.83
N GLY A 57 9.02 2.12 -11.85
CA GLY A 57 10.36 1.54 -11.96
C GLY A 57 10.38 0.06 -11.59
N SER A 58 11.55 -0.55 -11.67
CA SER A 58 11.79 -1.93 -11.24
C SER A 58 12.76 -1.97 -10.06
N ALA A 59 12.56 -2.92 -9.17
CA ALA A 59 13.46 -3.23 -8.07
C ALA A 59 13.96 -4.67 -8.20
N ILE A 60 15.27 -4.84 -8.19
CA ILE A 60 15.94 -6.14 -8.11
C ILE A 60 16.26 -6.40 -6.65
N ARG A 61 15.85 -7.56 -6.11
CA ARG A 61 15.96 -7.87 -4.68
C ARG A 61 16.74 -9.13 -4.37
N ASN A 62 17.38 -9.12 -3.20
CA ASN A 62 17.94 -10.30 -2.56
C ASN A 62 17.26 -10.47 -1.18
N GLY A 63 16.13 -11.17 -1.15
CA GLY A 63 15.29 -11.21 0.05
C GLY A 63 14.46 -9.92 0.20
N GLU A 64 14.37 -9.41 1.43
CA GLU A 64 13.61 -8.20 1.73
C GLU A 64 14.32 -6.92 1.27
N GLU A 65 15.65 -6.96 1.16
CA GLU A 65 16.45 -5.79 0.80
C GLU A 65 16.53 -5.59 -0.73
N PRO A 66 16.24 -4.36 -1.21
CA PRO A 66 16.48 -4.00 -2.60
C PRO A 66 17.99 -3.89 -2.84
N VAL A 67 18.46 -4.58 -3.88
CA VAL A 67 19.85 -4.52 -4.35
C VAL A 67 20.01 -3.39 -5.35
N GLU A 68 18.99 -3.18 -6.18
CA GLU A 68 18.98 -2.17 -7.22
C GLU A 68 17.56 -1.68 -7.47
N VAL A 69 17.40 -0.37 -7.72
CA VAL A 69 16.13 0.22 -8.13
C VAL A 69 16.38 1.08 -9.35
N THR A 70 15.67 0.77 -10.44
CA THR A 70 15.75 1.47 -11.71
C THR A 70 14.42 2.15 -11.97
N ALA A 71 14.41 3.48 -11.91
CA ALA A 71 13.20 4.25 -12.22
C ALA A 71 12.87 4.19 -13.72
N THR A 72 11.57 4.14 -14.04
CA THR A 72 11.09 4.30 -15.41
C THR A 72 11.46 5.70 -15.91
N ILE A 73 11.82 5.80 -17.19
CA ILE A 73 12.12 7.09 -17.83
C ILE A 73 10.88 7.98 -17.73
N LEU A 74 11.04 9.24 -17.33
CA LEU A 74 9.91 10.13 -17.03
C LEU A 74 8.95 10.34 -18.21
N GLU A 75 9.46 10.40 -19.43
CA GLU A 75 8.64 10.53 -20.63
C GLU A 75 7.76 9.28 -20.84
N ASP A 76 8.34 8.09 -20.69
CA ASP A 76 7.61 6.82 -20.77
C ASP A 76 6.56 6.72 -19.66
N PHE A 77 6.94 7.06 -18.42
CA PHE A 77 6.02 7.05 -17.28
C PHE A 77 4.84 8.02 -17.47
N MET A 78 5.10 9.22 -18.02
CA MET A 78 4.04 10.18 -18.36
C MET A 78 3.10 9.62 -19.43
N ASN A 79 3.65 9.04 -20.51
CA ASN A 79 2.87 8.46 -21.59
C ASN A 79 2.01 7.28 -21.11
N GLU A 80 2.58 6.38 -20.31
CA GLU A 80 1.86 5.25 -19.70
C GLU A 80 0.76 5.72 -18.74
N THR A 81 1.04 6.74 -17.93
CA THR A 81 0.04 7.34 -17.02
C THR A 81 -1.14 7.89 -17.82
N ASP A 82 -0.85 8.74 -18.81
CA ASP A 82 -1.84 9.35 -19.69
C ASP A 82 -2.69 8.30 -20.42
N ASP A 83 -2.06 7.23 -20.92
CA ASP A 83 -2.75 6.12 -21.56
C ASP A 83 -3.65 5.35 -20.59
N ALA A 84 -3.17 5.08 -19.38
CA ALA A 84 -3.93 4.34 -18.38
C ALA A 84 -5.21 5.09 -17.97
N PHE A 85 -5.11 6.40 -17.73
CA PHE A 85 -6.29 7.23 -17.41
C PHE A 85 -7.26 7.36 -18.59
N ARG A 86 -6.78 7.38 -19.85
CA ARG A 86 -7.66 7.44 -21.03
C ARG A 86 -8.36 6.12 -21.36
N LYS A 87 -7.68 4.99 -21.16
CA LYS A 87 -8.11 3.67 -21.66
C LYS A 87 -8.84 2.83 -20.62
N THR A 88 -8.77 3.20 -19.35
CA THR A 88 -9.30 2.38 -18.24
C THR A 88 -10.51 3.05 -17.61
N ASP A 89 -11.63 2.34 -17.54
CA ASP A 89 -12.77 2.74 -16.68
C ASP A 89 -12.47 2.36 -15.22
N CYS A 90 -11.52 3.10 -14.62
CA CYS A 90 -11.16 2.94 -13.22
C CYS A 90 -11.97 3.88 -12.34
N LYS A 91 -12.36 3.40 -11.16
CA LYS A 91 -13.01 4.22 -10.12
C LYS A 91 -12.08 4.50 -8.95
N VAL A 92 -11.01 3.73 -8.86
CA VAL A 92 -10.05 3.81 -7.75
C VAL A 92 -8.64 3.78 -8.30
N VAL A 93 -7.80 4.66 -7.78
CA VAL A 93 -6.36 4.65 -8.02
C VAL A 93 -5.66 4.20 -6.74
N LYS A 94 -4.88 3.12 -6.81
CA LYS A 94 -3.95 2.72 -5.75
C LYS A 94 -2.56 3.24 -6.09
N ILE A 95 -1.94 3.95 -5.15
CA ILE A 95 -0.59 4.49 -5.30
C ILE A 95 0.32 3.75 -4.33
N GLY A 96 1.31 3.03 -4.88
CA GLY A 96 2.49 2.54 -4.19
C GLY A 96 3.72 3.36 -4.57
N ALA A 97 4.89 2.73 -4.60
CA ALA A 97 6.17 3.42 -4.76
C ALA A 97 6.23 4.30 -6.03
N LEU A 98 6.58 5.57 -5.84
CA LEU A 98 7.01 6.52 -6.88
C LEU A 98 8.38 7.09 -6.49
N PHE A 99 9.32 7.16 -7.44
CA PHE A 99 10.74 7.37 -7.11
C PHE A 99 11.24 8.81 -7.24
N SER A 100 10.39 9.76 -7.67
CA SER A 100 10.80 11.15 -7.84
C SER A 100 9.65 12.13 -7.64
N ALA A 101 9.99 13.40 -7.38
CA ALA A 101 9.00 14.47 -7.31
C ALA A 101 8.27 14.67 -8.66
N GLU A 102 8.95 14.44 -9.77
CA GLU A 102 8.39 14.54 -11.12
C GLU A 102 7.34 13.45 -11.38
N SER A 103 7.61 12.18 -11.01
CA SER A 103 6.62 11.10 -11.16
C SER A 103 5.40 11.34 -10.26
N ILE A 104 5.61 11.86 -9.04
CA ILE A 104 4.51 12.27 -8.16
C ILE A 104 3.64 13.37 -8.80
N ARG A 105 4.24 14.41 -9.38
CA ARG A 105 3.49 15.50 -10.03
C ARG A 105 2.71 15.02 -11.26
N ILE A 106 3.25 14.07 -12.03
CA ILE A 106 2.56 13.45 -13.16
C ILE A 106 1.28 12.75 -12.68
N VAL A 107 1.38 11.92 -11.64
CA VAL A 107 0.24 11.22 -11.06
C VAL A 107 -0.77 12.21 -10.46
N ALA A 108 -0.30 13.19 -9.69
CA ALA A 108 -1.15 14.20 -9.05
C ALA A 108 -1.96 15.00 -10.07
N LYS A 109 -1.32 15.44 -11.16
CA LYS A 109 -2.00 16.16 -12.25
C LYS A 109 -3.11 15.31 -12.87
N SER A 110 -2.85 14.02 -13.11
CA SER A 110 -3.83 13.10 -13.70
C SER A 110 -5.01 12.84 -12.76
N LEU A 111 -4.76 12.71 -11.45
CA LEU A 111 -5.80 12.62 -10.44
C LEU A 111 -6.68 13.88 -10.39
N GLN A 112 -6.08 15.07 -10.40
CA GLN A 112 -6.81 16.34 -10.34
C GLN A 112 -7.68 16.59 -11.57
N GLN A 113 -7.29 16.05 -12.73
CA GLN A 113 -8.05 16.16 -13.98
C GLN A 113 -9.19 15.14 -14.10
N SER A 114 -9.24 14.16 -13.19
CA SER A 114 -10.20 13.07 -13.24
C SER A 114 -11.34 13.31 -12.25
N GLU A 115 -12.58 13.23 -12.74
CA GLU A 115 -13.75 13.32 -11.88
C GLU A 115 -14.06 11.96 -11.23
N HIS A 116 -14.55 11.97 -9.99
CA HIS A 116 -15.08 10.80 -9.28
C HIS A 116 -14.11 9.65 -8.97
N LEU A 117 -12.80 9.88 -8.97
CA LEU A 117 -11.82 8.89 -8.51
C LEU A 117 -11.64 8.91 -7.00
N MET A 118 -11.57 7.72 -6.41
CA MET A 118 -11.07 7.54 -5.04
C MET A 118 -9.61 7.12 -5.08
N THR A 119 -8.80 7.67 -4.18
CA THR A 119 -7.37 7.34 -4.12
C THR A 119 -7.04 6.57 -2.85
N VAL A 120 -6.38 5.42 -2.99
CA VAL A 120 -5.78 4.66 -1.89
C VAL A 120 -4.26 4.82 -1.98
N LEU A 121 -3.64 5.47 -1.00
CA LEU A 121 -2.19 5.61 -0.93
C LEU A 121 -1.62 4.60 0.07
N ASP A 122 -0.69 3.75 -0.38
CA ASP A 122 0.16 2.95 0.52
C ASP A 122 1.52 3.63 0.63
N ALA A 123 1.80 4.20 1.80
CA ALA A 123 3.02 4.99 2.02
C ALA A 123 4.26 4.12 2.18
N GLU A 124 4.11 2.91 2.72
CA GLU A 124 5.23 2.03 3.06
C GLU A 124 6.18 1.75 1.87
N PRO A 125 5.70 1.45 0.64
CA PRO A 125 6.57 1.34 -0.54
C PRO A 125 7.48 2.54 -0.80
N PHE A 126 7.09 3.77 -0.46
CA PHE A 126 7.95 4.95 -0.67
C PHE A 126 9.21 4.95 0.20
N PHE A 127 9.16 4.26 1.35
CA PHE A 127 10.25 4.23 2.33
C PHE A 127 10.98 2.89 2.34
N LYS A 128 10.38 1.81 1.83
CA LYS A 128 10.92 0.44 1.89
C LYS A 128 11.30 -0.18 0.53
N THR A 129 10.85 0.40 -0.59
CA THR A 129 11.12 -0.20 -1.91
C THR A 129 12.55 0.06 -2.40
N GLY A 130 13.19 1.16 -2.00
CA GLY A 130 14.53 1.54 -2.43
C GLY A 130 15.28 2.33 -1.37
N PRO A 131 16.30 3.12 -1.75
CA PRO A 131 16.95 4.06 -0.84
C PRO A 131 15.94 5.00 -0.17
N ALA A 132 16.30 5.54 0.99
CA ALA A 132 15.45 6.52 1.67
C ALA A 132 15.00 7.63 0.71
N PRO A 133 13.70 7.97 0.67
CA PRO A 133 13.20 8.94 -0.30
C PRO A 133 13.87 10.29 -0.07
N LYS A 134 14.19 10.98 -1.17
CA LYS A 134 14.69 12.34 -1.11
C LYS A 134 13.64 13.26 -0.50
N GLN A 135 14.09 14.31 0.17
CA GLN A 135 13.22 15.33 0.77
C GLN A 135 12.18 15.86 -0.24
N GLU A 136 12.62 16.17 -1.46
CA GLU A 136 11.74 16.66 -2.53
C GLU A 136 10.62 15.69 -2.91
N THR A 137 10.88 14.38 -2.85
CA THR A 137 9.90 13.32 -3.10
C THR A 137 8.86 13.30 -1.99
N VAL A 138 9.28 13.36 -0.72
CA VAL A 138 8.35 13.41 0.43
C VAL A 138 7.52 14.68 0.41
N THR A 139 8.13 15.84 0.12
CA THR A 139 7.42 17.12 -0.03
C THR A 139 6.38 17.06 -1.15
N ALA A 140 6.73 16.50 -2.31
CA ALA A 140 5.78 16.34 -3.41
C ALA A 140 4.64 15.39 -3.03
N LEU A 141 4.93 14.26 -2.39
CA LEU A 141 3.90 13.32 -1.93
C LEU A 141 2.91 13.99 -0.99
N ARG A 142 3.42 14.73 0.01
CA ARG A 142 2.59 15.45 0.98
C ARG A 142 1.76 16.56 0.34
N LYS A 143 2.34 17.37 -0.55
CA LYS A 143 1.66 18.56 -1.08
C LYS A 143 0.74 18.27 -2.26
N GLU A 144 1.09 17.29 -3.10
CA GLU A 144 0.42 17.08 -4.39
C GLU A 144 -0.53 15.88 -4.35
N ILE A 145 -0.19 14.80 -3.65
CA ILE A 145 -0.99 13.56 -3.61
C ILE A 145 -1.83 13.48 -2.35
N LEU A 146 -1.24 13.71 -1.17
CA LEU A 146 -1.92 13.53 0.13
C LEU A 146 -3.29 14.24 0.24
N PRO A 147 -3.48 15.47 -0.30
CA PRO A 147 -4.77 16.14 -0.32
C PRO A 147 -5.85 15.47 -1.19
N LEU A 148 -5.46 14.57 -2.09
CA LEU A 148 -6.32 13.84 -3.02
C LEU A 148 -6.66 12.43 -2.50
N VAL A 149 -6.17 12.05 -1.31
CA VAL A 149 -6.27 10.69 -0.79
C VAL A 149 -7.59 10.46 -0.06
N LYS A 150 -8.32 9.43 -0.48
CA LYS A 150 -9.48 8.91 0.26
C LYS A 150 -9.01 8.10 1.46
N ILE A 151 -8.11 7.13 1.24
CA ILE A 151 -7.57 6.27 2.31
C ILE A 151 -6.05 6.21 2.21
N LEU A 152 -5.36 6.64 3.27
CA LEU A 152 -3.93 6.45 3.44
C LEU A 152 -3.67 5.22 4.32
N SER A 153 -2.80 4.32 3.87
CA SER A 153 -2.23 3.21 4.64
C SER A 153 -0.76 3.49 4.92
N ALA A 154 -0.37 3.48 6.19
CA ALA A 154 1.00 3.72 6.64
C ALA A 154 1.30 2.97 7.93
N THR A 155 2.58 2.73 8.22
CA THR A 155 3.03 2.36 9.58
C THR A 155 3.48 3.62 10.32
N VAL A 156 3.73 3.50 11.63
CA VAL A 156 4.15 4.64 12.47
C VAL A 156 5.39 5.37 11.90
N PRO A 157 6.48 4.69 11.48
CA PRO A 157 7.60 5.32 10.79
C PRO A 157 7.21 6.24 9.62
N GLU A 158 6.35 5.78 8.69
CA GLU A 158 5.98 6.60 7.54
C GLU A 158 5.09 7.78 7.93
N VAL A 159 4.19 7.60 8.90
CA VAL A 159 3.38 8.71 9.43
C VAL A 159 4.27 9.79 10.04
N LYS A 160 5.25 9.39 10.86
CA LYS A 160 6.23 10.32 11.43
C LYS A 160 7.01 11.05 10.33
N ALA A 161 7.50 10.34 9.32
CA ALA A 161 8.24 10.97 8.23
C ALA A 161 7.43 12.05 7.49
N LEU A 162 6.14 11.80 7.23
CA LEU A 162 5.25 12.77 6.60
C LEU A 162 4.95 13.98 7.50
N LEU A 163 4.76 13.75 8.81
CA LEU A 163 4.50 14.81 9.79
C LEU A 163 5.75 15.65 10.09
N ASP A 164 6.91 15.01 10.21
CA ASP A 164 8.21 15.68 10.41
C ASP A 164 8.53 16.57 9.21
N GLU A 165 8.30 16.12 7.97
CA GLU A 165 8.46 16.97 6.77
C GLU A 165 7.47 18.14 6.73
N ALA A 166 6.28 17.98 7.33
CA ALA A 166 5.33 19.07 7.49
C ALA A 166 5.71 20.05 8.62
N GLY A 167 6.76 19.79 9.39
CA GLY A 167 7.15 20.58 10.56
C GLY A 167 6.27 20.33 11.80
N ILE A 168 5.64 19.16 11.89
CA ILE A 168 4.73 18.76 12.97
C ILE A 168 5.31 17.52 13.67
N PRO A 169 6.39 17.64 14.46
CA PRO A 169 6.99 16.49 15.09
C PRO A 169 6.04 15.86 16.11
N VAL A 170 5.93 14.54 16.05
CA VAL A 170 5.11 13.74 16.97
C VAL A 170 5.95 12.63 17.58
N ASP A 171 5.71 12.28 18.85
CA ASP A 171 6.40 11.18 19.50
C ASP A 171 5.96 9.81 18.96
N TYR A 172 6.77 8.78 19.20
CA TYR A 172 6.34 7.40 18.92
C TYR A 172 5.17 7.04 19.86
N PRO A 173 4.06 6.49 19.35
CA PRO A 173 2.86 6.24 20.14
C PRO A 173 3.12 5.13 21.16
N LYS A 174 2.60 5.31 22.38
CA LYS A 174 2.70 4.35 23.48
C LYS A 174 1.34 3.74 23.85
N SER A 175 0.27 4.24 23.24
CA SER A 175 -1.11 3.80 23.43
C SER A 175 -1.91 3.87 22.14
N ILE A 176 -3.09 3.24 22.11
CA ILE A 176 -4.02 3.34 20.98
C ILE A 176 -4.52 4.78 20.81
N GLN A 177 -4.70 5.51 21.91
CA GLN A 177 -5.07 6.93 21.90
C GLN A 177 -3.99 7.79 21.23
N ASP A 178 -2.71 7.47 21.42
CA ASP A 178 -1.62 8.15 20.72
C ASP A 178 -1.65 7.85 19.22
N VAL A 179 -1.91 6.59 18.83
CA VAL A 179 -2.07 6.19 17.42
C VAL A 179 -3.23 6.95 16.77
N GLN A 180 -4.37 7.08 17.45
CA GLN A 180 -5.52 7.84 16.96
C GLN A 180 -5.18 9.34 16.82
N SER A 181 -4.51 9.92 17.81
CA SER A 181 -4.10 11.33 17.78
C SER A 181 -3.12 11.60 16.63
N MET A 182 -2.16 10.70 16.42
CA MET A 182 -1.21 10.74 15.32
C MET A 182 -1.93 10.64 13.96
N ALA A 183 -2.86 9.69 13.81
CA ALA A 183 -3.64 9.53 12.59
C ALA A 183 -4.48 10.77 12.28
N ASN A 184 -5.15 11.34 13.28
CA ASN A 184 -5.94 12.57 13.13
C ASN A 184 -5.07 13.79 12.77
N THR A 185 -3.86 13.88 13.31
CA THR A 185 -2.89 14.92 12.92
C THR A 185 -2.48 14.74 11.45
N LEU A 186 -2.24 13.51 11.00
CA LEU A 186 -1.91 13.24 9.60
C LEU A 186 -3.08 13.55 8.65
N ARG A 187 -4.32 13.30 9.08
CA ARG A 187 -5.53 13.68 8.32
C ARG A 187 -5.62 15.17 8.05
N SER A 188 -5.11 16.03 8.95
CA SER A 188 -5.09 17.48 8.71
C SER A 188 -4.19 17.89 7.54
N LEU A 189 -3.39 16.97 6.99
CA LEU A 189 -2.59 17.19 5.78
C LEU A 189 -3.32 16.79 4.49
N GLY A 190 -4.54 16.23 4.56
CA GLY A 190 -5.31 15.89 3.35
C GLY A 190 -6.17 14.63 3.41
N PRO A 191 -5.64 13.47 3.85
CA PRO A 191 -6.34 12.19 3.66
C PRO A 191 -7.67 12.16 4.41
N GLU A 192 -8.73 11.71 3.75
CA GLU A 192 -10.04 11.62 4.41
C GLU A 192 -10.01 10.57 5.53
N TYR A 193 -9.37 9.42 5.25
CA TYR A 193 -9.12 8.35 6.20
C TYR A 193 -7.63 8.01 6.29
N VAL A 194 -7.18 7.66 7.50
CA VAL A 194 -5.82 7.19 7.76
C VAL A 194 -5.88 5.86 8.51
N ILE A 195 -5.21 4.85 7.96
CA ILE A 195 -4.96 3.55 8.57
C ILE A 195 -3.52 3.53 9.04
N ILE A 196 -3.34 3.40 10.36
CA ILE A 196 -2.03 3.09 10.94
C ILE A 196 -2.00 1.58 11.22
N LYS A 197 -1.22 0.86 10.40
CA LYS A 197 -1.03 -0.60 10.52
C LYS A 197 0.21 -0.91 11.36
N ARG A 198 0.14 -2.00 12.12
CA ARG A 198 1.32 -2.63 12.74
C ARG A 198 1.79 -3.74 11.82
N GLU A 199 3.11 -3.91 11.72
CA GLU A 199 3.69 -5.08 11.06
C GLU A 199 3.14 -6.38 11.66
N MET A 200 3.05 -7.41 10.83
CA MET A 200 2.73 -8.75 11.30
C MET A 200 3.93 -9.33 12.04
N PHE A 201 3.73 -9.73 13.30
CA PHE A 201 4.76 -10.34 14.12
C PHE A 201 4.35 -11.74 14.57
N GLU A 202 5.31 -12.67 14.56
CA GLU A 202 5.21 -13.92 15.34
C GLU A 202 5.37 -13.56 16.82
N GLU A 203 4.41 -14.02 17.62
CA GLU A 203 4.41 -13.89 19.07
C GLU A 203 5.23 -15.03 19.69
N ALA A 204 5.67 -14.86 20.94
CA ALA A 204 6.53 -15.83 21.62
C ALA A 204 5.93 -17.25 21.75
N ASP A 205 4.62 -17.38 21.64
CA ASP A 205 3.89 -18.65 21.68
C ASP A 205 3.51 -19.20 20.30
N GLY A 206 4.09 -18.65 19.22
CA GLY A 206 3.89 -19.13 17.85
C GLY A 206 2.63 -18.61 17.16
N MET A 207 1.87 -17.74 17.81
CA MET A 207 0.72 -17.06 17.21
C MET A 207 1.18 -15.87 16.36
N THR A 208 0.32 -15.39 15.45
CA THR A 208 0.56 -14.16 14.70
C THR A 208 -0.49 -13.11 15.07
N THR A 209 -0.06 -11.86 15.21
CA THR A 209 -0.95 -10.72 15.43
C THR A 209 -0.98 -9.81 14.18
N LEU A 210 -2.17 -9.50 13.69
CA LEU A 210 -2.40 -8.48 12.68
C LEU A 210 -3.26 -7.37 13.31
N HIS A 211 -2.82 -6.10 13.18
CA HIS A 211 -3.48 -4.98 13.86
C HIS A 211 -3.46 -3.70 13.03
N PHE A 212 -4.57 -2.98 13.00
CA PHE A 212 -4.64 -1.61 12.48
C PHE A 212 -5.62 -0.73 13.24
N VAL A 213 -5.41 0.58 13.12
CA VAL A 213 -6.34 1.62 13.58
C VAL A 213 -6.70 2.50 12.38
N LEU A 214 -7.98 2.55 12.02
CA LEU A 214 -8.54 3.43 11.00
C LEU A 214 -9.20 4.63 11.66
N CYS A 215 -8.75 5.83 11.31
CA CYS A 215 -9.36 7.10 11.71
C CYS A 215 -9.98 7.82 10.51
N GLY A 216 -11.10 8.51 10.72
CA GLY A 216 -11.76 9.33 9.69
C GLY A 216 -13.29 9.36 9.72
N GLY A 217 -13.91 8.36 10.36
CA GLY A 217 -15.34 8.35 10.68
C GLY A 217 -15.65 9.03 12.02
N GLU A 218 -16.89 8.89 12.50
CA GLU A 218 -17.31 9.40 13.82
C GLU A 218 -16.46 8.80 14.94
N GLU A 219 -16.19 7.49 14.86
CA GLU A 219 -15.37 6.74 15.80
C GLU A 219 -14.24 6.00 15.07
N PRO A 220 -13.07 5.82 15.70
CA PRO A 220 -11.98 5.04 15.14
C PRO A 220 -12.34 3.55 15.10
N LEU A 221 -12.03 2.90 13.97
CA LEU A 221 -12.15 1.46 13.84
C LEU A 221 -10.80 0.82 14.22
N ILE A 222 -10.80 0.06 15.30
CA ILE A 222 -9.62 -0.68 15.78
C ILE A 222 -9.87 -2.15 15.48
N VAL A 223 -8.94 -2.78 14.75
CA VAL A 223 -9.01 -4.22 14.48
C VAL A 223 -7.71 -4.85 14.95
N ALA A 224 -7.85 -5.81 15.86
CA ALA A 224 -6.78 -6.66 16.36
C ALA A 224 -7.21 -8.11 16.17
N SER A 225 -6.44 -8.88 15.43
CA SER A 225 -6.68 -10.32 15.28
C SER A 225 -5.42 -11.10 15.60
N ARG A 226 -5.62 -12.22 16.29
CA ARG A 226 -4.55 -13.10 16.76
C ARG A 226 -4.91 -14.53 16.42
N PHE A 227 -4.09 -15.17 15.60
CA PHE A 227 -4.41 -16.46 14.98
C PHE A 227 -3.15 -17.28 14.68
N GLU A 228 -3.34 -18.57 14.44
CA GLU A 228 -2.28 -19.45 13.97
C GLU A 228 -1.89 -19.10 12.54
N ASN A 229 -0.58 -18.99 12.28
CA ASN A 229 -0.01 -18.79 10.95
C ASN A 229 0.81 -20.03 10.57
N PRO A 230 0.15 -21.13 10.17
CA PRO A 230 0.79 -22.45 10.03
C PRO A 230 1.90 -22.47 8.97
N LYS A 231 1.87 -21.53 8.03
CA LYS A 231 2.86 -21.38 6.94
C LYS A 231 3.85 -20.26 7.17
N ARG A 232 3.77 -19.54 8.29
CA ARG A 232 4.63 -18.37 8.61
C ARG A 232 4.66 -17.36 7.46
N LEU A 233 3.49 -17.05 6.92
CA LEU A 233 3.34 -16.06 5.85
C LEU A 233 3.46 -14.66 6.46
N PHE A 234 4.60 -14.01 6.22
CA PHE A 234 4.84 -12.60 6.54
C PHE A 234 4.78 -11.76 5.25
N GLY A 235 4.46 -10.47 5.39
CA GLY A 235 4.26 -9.56 4.25
C GLY A 235 2.89 -9.65 3.58
N ALA A 236 1.98 -10.50 4.05
CA ALA A 236 0.60 -10.54 3.53
C ALA A 236 -0.16 -9.21 3.77
N SER A 237 0.29 -8.39 4.72
CA SER A 237 -0.22 -7.05 5.00
C SER A 237 -0.08 -6.08 3.82
N TYR A 238 0.87 -6.30 2.90
CA TYR A 238 0.98 -5.52 1.65
C TYR A 238 -0.23 -5.72 0.73
N SER A 239 -1.00 -6.80 0.90
CA SER A 239 -2.26 -7.01 0.17
C SER A 239 -3.43 -6.20 0.73
N ILE A 240 -3.31 -5.60 1.92
CA ILE A 240 -4.44 -4.84 2.51
C ILE A 240 -4.80 -3.62 1.65
N PRO A 241 -3.88 -2.71 1.29
CA PRO A 241 -4.20 -1.56 0.43
C PRO A 241 -4.81 -1.90 -0.95
N PRO A 242 -4.27 -2.85 -1.73
CA PRO A 242 -4.90 -3.22 -3.01
C PRO A 242 -6.28 -3.86 -2.84
N VAL A 243 -6.51 -4.68 -1.79
CA VAL A 243 -7.86 -5.23 -1.52
C VAL A 243 -8.83 -4.12 -1.07
N ILE A 244 -8.36 -3.11 -0.32
CA ILE A 244 -9.18 -1.91 -0.01
C ILE A 244 -9.59 -1.22 -1.29
N ALA A 245 -8.65 -1.00 -2.21
CA ALA A 245 -8.95 -0.36 -3.49
C ALA A 245 -9.99 -1.16 -4.30
N ALA A 246 -9.88 -2.48 -4.31
CA ALA A 246 -10.86 -3.37 -4.95
C ALA A 246 -12.25 -3.27 -4.32
N HIS A 247 -12.37 -3.24 -2.99
CA HIS A 247 -13.65 -3.07 -2.30
C HIS A 247 -14.28 -1.69 -2.56
N LEU A 248 -13.48 -0.63 -2.55
CA LEU A 248 -13.96 0.71 -2.94
C LEU A 248 -14.47 0.72 -4.39
N ALA A 249 -13.79 0.04 -5.31
CA ALA A 249 -14.21 -0.06 -6.72
C ALA A 249 -15.53 -0.83 -6.90
N LYS A 250 -15.86 -1.74 -5.97
CA LYS A 250 -17.16 -2.41 -5.84
C LYS A 250 -18.25 -1.54 -5.21
N GLY A 251 -17.90 -0.35 -4.71
CA GLY A 251 -18.83 0.60 -4.11
C GLY A 251 -18.98 0.50 -2.59
N TYR A 252 -18.05 -0.17 -1.91
CA TYR A 252 -18.07 -0.30 -0.44
C TYR A 252 -17.78 1.06 0.20
N GLY A 253 -18.34 1.30 1.39
CA GLY A 253 -17.93 2.42 2.24
C GLY A 253 -16.51 2.23 2.77
N ALA A 254 -15.83 3.30 3.21
CA ALA A 254 -14.42 3.24 3.65
C ALA A 254 -14.19 2.25 4.81
N GLN A 255 -15.00 2.32 5.88
CA GLN A 255 -14.88 1.40 7.02
C GLN A 255 -15.16 -0.05 6.60
N GLU A 256 -16.19 -0.27 5.79
CA GLU A 256 -16.55 -1.60 5.28
C GLU A 256 -15.44 -2.20 4.40
N ALA A 257 -14.90 -1.41 3.47
CA ALA A 257 -13.79 -1.81 2.61
C ALA A 257 -12.58 -2.23 3.45
N VAL A 258 -12.24 -1.47 4.49
CA VAL A 258 -11.10 -1.76 5.38
C VAL A 258 -11.34 -3.03 6.19
N SER A 259 -12.51 -3.18 6.83
CA SER A 259 -12.86 -4.39 7.58
C SER A 259 -12.85 -5.64 6.71
N ALA A 260 -13.42 -5.57 5.50
CA ALA A 260 -13.46 -6.69 4.57
C ALA A 260 -12.06 -7.07 4.06
N SER A 261 -11.21 -6.08 3.76
CA SER A 261 -9.83 -6.34 3.32
C SER A 261 -8.98 -7.01 4.40
N PHE A 262 -9.13 -6.58 5.65
CA PHE A 262 -8.42 -7.22 6.76
C PHE A 262 -8.87 -8.65 6.95
N LYS A 263 -10.18 -8.90 6.95
CA LYS A 263 -10.73 -10.24 7.11
C LYS A 263 -10.23 -11.17 6.00
N PHE A 264 -10.22 -10.70 4.76
CA PHE A 264 -9.67 -11.45 3.62
C PHE A 264 -8.20 -11.84 3.85
N VAL A 265 -7.36 -10.89 4.28
CA VAL A 265 -5.94 -11.17 4.54
C VAL A 265 -5.75 -12.12 5.72
N GLU A 266 -6.52 -11.98 6.79
CA GLU A 266 -6.50 -12.94 7.91
C GLU A 266 -6.85 -14.36 7.44
N GLU A 267 -7.95 -14.52 6.70
CA GLU A 267 -8.41 -15.83 6.21
C GLU A 267 -7.37 -16.46 5.27
N MET A 268 -6.76 -15.66 4.41
CA MET A 268 -5.66 -16.09 3.53
C MET A 268 -4.47 -16.62 4.35
N ILE A 269 -4.05 -15.91 5.41
CA ILE A 269 -2.93 -16.35 6.25
C ILE A 269 -3.27 -17.64 7.02
N LYS A 270 -4.48 -17.73 7.58
CA LYS A 270 -4.94 -18.93 8.32
C LYS A 270 -5.07 -20.15 7.41
N GLY A 271 -5.54 -19.95 6.17
CA GLY A 271 -5.64 -21.00 5.17
C GLY A 271 -4.28 -21.48 4.65
N GLY A 272 -3.24 -20.65 4.75
CA GLY A 272 -1.90 -20.97 4.27
C GLY A 272 -1.80 -21.08 2.75
N ASP A 273 -2.75 -20.49 2.02
CA ASP A 273 -2.83 -20.45 0.56
C ASP A 273 -2.84 -18.99 0.09
N TYR A 274 -2.05 -18.67 -0.94
CA TYR A 274 -1.81 -17.29 -1.38
C TYR A 274 -2.14 -17.15 -2.86
N PHE A 275 -3.26 -16.48 -3.17
CA PHE A 275 -3.77 -16.23 -4.53
C PHE A 275 -3.61 -17.45 -5.46
N SER A 276 -4.41 -18.49 -5.20
CA SER A 276 -4.54 -19.71 -6.01
C SER A 276 -4.92 -19.43 -7.46
#